data_AF-A0A7K4H473-F1
#
_entry.id   AF-A0A7K4H473-F1
#
_cell.length_a   1.000
_cell.length_b   1.000
_cell.length_c   1.000
_cell.angle_alpha   90.00
_cell.angle_beta   90.00
_cell.angle_gamma   90.00
#
_symmetry.space_group_name_H-M   'P 1'
#
loop_
_entity.id
_entity.type
_entity.pdbx_description
1 polymer ?
#
loop_
_entity_poly.entity_id
_entity_poly.type
_entity_poly.pdbx_seq_one_letter_code
_entity_poly.pdbx_strand_id
1 'polypeptide(L)'
;MDYEYRDTKNKAERLLKAAIIYSKERYIAYVATEPPRKYFYSLAGIKNRELIYIPIDNFSKESLKTIKHIHILAGRDKRKIAHNYIFLNE
;
A
#
# COMPACT_ATOMS: atom_id res chain seq x y z
N MET A 1 9.53 10.18 -15.85
CA MET A 1 9.86 9.12 -14.88
C MET A 1 8.65 8.44 -14.24
N ASP A 2 7.42 8.62 -14.74
CA ASP A 2 6.23 8.00 -14.15
C ASP A 2 5.58 6.90 -15.00
N TYR A 3 6.37 6.30 -15.91
CA TYR A 3 5.84 5.34 -16.87
C TYR A 3 5.31 4.08 -16.19
N GLU A 4 6.00 3.62 -15.15
CA GLU A 4 5.71 2.37 -14.46
C GLU A 4 4.35 2.35 -13.74
N TYR A 5 3.72 3.50 -13.55
CA TYR A 5 2.45 3.62 -12.82
C TYR A 5 1.30 4.16 -13.68
N ARG A 6 1.49 4.37 -15.00
CA ARG A 6 0.44 4.93 -15.88
C ARG A 6 -0.83 4.07 -15.95
N ASP A 7 -0.71 2.78 -15.64
CA ASP A 7 -1.78 1.80 -15.60
C ASP A 7 -2.55 1.76 -14.26
N THR A 8 -2.14 2.56 -13.28
CA THR A 8 -2.83 2.74 -12.00
C THR A 8 -3.85 3.87 -12.10
N LYS A 9 -5.06 3.66 -11.56
CA LYS A 9 -6.18 4.59 -11.67
C LYS A 9 -6.23 5.64 -10.57
N ASN A 10 -5.62 5.37 -9.42
CA ASN A 10 -5.66 6.24 -8.24
C ASN A 10 -4.44 5.98 -7.33
N LYS A 11 -4.31 6.79 -6.28
CA LYS A 11 -3.21 6.68 -5.31
C LYS A 11 -3.14 5.31 -4.63
N ALA A 12 -4.28 4.69 -4.32
CA ALA A 12 -4.32 3.37 -3.67
C ALA A 12 -3.75 2.27 -4.58
N GLU A 13 -4.13 2.26 -5.86
CA GLU A 13 -3.58 1.35 -6.86
C GLU A 13 -2.09 1.54 -7.08
N ARG A 14 -1.65 2.80 -7.06
CA ARG A 14 -0.23 3.15 -7.17
C ARG A 14 0.58 2.63 -5.99
N LEU A 15 0.06 2.78 -4.77
CA LEU A 15 0.64 2.24 -3.55
C LEU A 15 0.68 0.71 -3.56
N LEU A 16 -0.40 0.06 -3.98
CA LEU A 16 -0.45 -1.40 -4.10
C LEU A 16 0.58 -1.92 -5.12
N LYS A 17 0.69 -1.26 -6.28
CA LYS A 17 1.71 -1.60 -7.28
C LYS A 17 3.11 -1.48 -6.69
N ALA A 18 3.39 -0.39 -5.99
CA ALA A 18 4.68 -0.17 -5.33
C ALA A 18 4.95 -1.25 -4.26
N ALA A 19 3.96 -1.61 -3.45
CA ALA A 19 4.08 -2.67 -2.45
C ALA A 19 4.44 -4.02 -3.10
N ILE A 20 3.79 -4.39 -4.19
CA ILE A 20 4.07 -5.65 -4.90
C ILE A 20 5.48 -5.65 -5.51
N ILE A 21 5.92 -4.53 -6.09
CA ILE A 21 7.22 -4.45 -6.79
C ILE A 21 8.39 -4.36 -5.80
N TYR A 22 8.25 -3.58 -4.73
CA TYR A 22 9.37 -3.17 -3.89
C TYR A 22 9.38 -3.80 -2.49
N SER A 23 8.30 -4.45 -2.05
CA SER A 23 8.30 -5.11 -0.73
C SER A 23 9.38 -6.19 -0.67
N LYS A 24 9.99 -6.36 0.49
CA LYS A 24 10.87 -7.51 0.78
C LYS A 24 10.07 -8.74 1.23
N GLU A 25 8.88 -8.50 1.79
CA GLU A 25 8.02 -9.54 2.36
C GLU A 25 7.17 -10.23 1.29
N ARG A 26 6.95 -11.53 1.45
CA ARG A 26 6.13 -12.34 0.53
C ARG A 26 4.66 -11.89 0.54
N TYR A 27 4.12 -11.65 1.72
CA TYR A 27 2.70 -11.36 1.92
C TYR A 27 2.45 -9.86 1.91
N ILE A 28 1.46 -9.43 1.12
CA ILE A 28 1.03 -8.05 1.03
C ILE A 28 -0.42 -7.98 1.52
N ALA A 29 -0.63 -7.36 2.69
CA ALA A 29 -1.97 -7.08 3.18
C ALA A 29 -2.53 -5.85 2.47
N TYR A 30 -3.71 -5.98 1.87
CA TYR A 30 -4.46 -4.89 1.27
C TYR A 30 -5.76 -4.70 2.04
N VAL A 31 -5.81 -3.65 2.85
CA VAL A 31 -6.94 -3.29 3.70
C VAL A 31 -7.75 -2.18 3.03
N ALA A 32 -8.97 -2.48 2.58
CA ALA A 32 -9.83 -1.53 1.88
C ALA A 32 -11.31 -1.95 1.97
N THR A 33 -12.21 -1.08 1.51
CA THR A 33 -13.65 -1.39 1.38
C THR A 33 -13.93 -2.38 0.24
N GLU A 34 -13.14 -2.31 -0.82
CA GLU A 34 -13.32 -3.12 -2.03
C GLU A 34 -12.03 -3.89 -2.36
N PRO A 35 -12.12 -5.10 -2.92
CA PRO A 35 -10.96 -5.86 -3.33
C PRO A 35 -10.18 -5.15 -4.45
N PRO A 36 -8.87 -5.43 -4.59
CA PRO A 36 -8.08 -4.86 -5.67
C PRO A 36 -8.48 -5.47 -7.03
N ARG A 37 -8.24 -4.74 -8.12
CA ARG A 37 -8.48 -5.26 -9.48
C ARG A 37 -7.70 -6.55 -9.73
N LYS A 38 -8.27 -7.47 -10.52
CA LYS A 38 -7.63 -8.75 -10.93
C LYS A 38 -6.17 -8.60 -11.40
N TYR A 39 -5.86 -7.50 -12.10
CA TYR A 39 -4.51 -7.14 -12.54
C TYR A 39 -3.46 -7.25 -11.41
N PHE A 40 -3.78 -6.81 -10.19
CA PHE A 40 -2.84 -6.82 -9.07
C PHE A 40 -2.55 -8.21 -8.53
N TYR A 41 -3.52 -9.13 -8.57
CA TYR A 41 -3.28 -10.52 -8.21
C TYR A 41 -2.32 -11.20 -9.19
N SER A 42 -2.51 -10.97 -10.50
CA SER A 42 -1.58 -11.48 -11.51
C SER A 42 -0.18 -10.88 -11.35
N LEU A 43 -0.09 -9.57 -11.12
CA LEU A 43 1.19 -8.89 -10.88
C LEU A 43 1.90 -9.44 -9.63
N ALA A 44 1.16 -9.67 -8.54
CA ALA A 44 1.69 -10.26 -7.32
C ALA A 44 2.27 -11.66 -7.59
N GLY A 45 1.54 -12.51 -8.31
CA GLY A 45 2.02 -13.84 -8.71
C GLY A 45 3.32 -13.79 -9.51
N ILE A 46 3.42 -12.90 -10.51
CA ILE A 46 4.64 -12.71 -11.31
C ILE A 46 5.83 -12.27 -10.43
N LYS A 47 5.57 -11.52 -9.36
CA LYS A 47 6.59 -11.05 -8.42
C LYS A 47 6.83 -12.00 -7.25
N ASN A 48 6.29 -13.22 -7.28
CA ASN A 48 6.35 -14.19 -6.18
C ASN A 48 5.86 -13.61 -4.85
N ARG A 49 4.82 -12.78 -4.91
CA ARG A 49 4.12 -12.17 -3.77
C ARG A 49 2.71 -12.75 -3.66
N GLU A 50 2.17 -12.69 -2.45
CA GLU A 50 0.82 -13.14 -2.15
C GLU A 50 -0.01 -11.98 -1.61
N LEU A 51 -1.05 -11.60 -2.35
CA LEU A 51 -1.90 -10.45 -2.04
C LEU A 51 -3.11 -10.91 -1.21
N ILE A 52 -3.16 -10.47 0.04
CA ILE A 52 -4.22 -10.81 0.99
C ILE A 52 -5.16 -9.61 1.11
N TYR A 53 -6.38 -9.76 0.58
CA TYR A 53 -7.43 -8.77 0.78
C TYR A 53 -8.08 -8.93 2.15
N ILE A 54 -8.16 -7.84 2.91
CA ILE A 54 -8.83 -7.79 4.20
C ILE A 54 -9.85 -6.65 4.16
N PRO A 55 -11.16 -6.93 4.23
CA PRO A 55 -12.17 -5.89 4.32
C PRO A 55 -11.91 -4.95 5.50
N ILE A 56 -12.05 -3.65 5.29
CA ILE A 56 -11.80 -2.64 6.33
C ILE A 56 -12.73 -2.79 7.54
N ASP A 57 -13.93 -3.34 7.32
CA ASP A 57 -14.95 -3.57 8.36
C ASP A 57 -14.52 -4.65 9.38
N ASN A 58 -13.46 -5.42 9.10
CA ASN A 58 -12.89 -6.37 10.05
C ASN A 58 -12.12 -5.67 11.18
N PHE A 59 -11.91 -4.36 11.11
CA PHE A 59 -11.16 -3.59 12.10
C PHE A 59 -12.08 -2.69 12.92
N SER A 60 -11.83 -2.61 14.23
CA SER A 60 -12.49 -1.64 15.09
C SER A 60 -12.10 -0.21 14.69
N LYS A 61 -12.93 0.78 15.03
CA LYS A 61 -12.62 2.20 14.84
C LYS A 61 -11.29 2.59 15.48
N GLU A 62 -10.97 2.02 16.64
CA GLU A 62 -9.72 2.24 17.35
C GLU A 62 -8.52 1.67 16.57
N SER A 63 -8.62 0.43 16.10
CA SER A 63 -7.58 -0.18 15.27
C SER A 63 -7.34 0.61 13.98
N LEU A 64 -8.40 1.07 13.32
CA LEU A 64 -8.30 1.91 12.13
C LEU A 64 -7.63 3.25 12.42
N LYS A 65 -7.94 3.88 13.56
CA LYS A 65 -7.27 5.11 14.00
C LYS A 65 -5.78 4.85 14.17
N THR A 66 -5.41 3.76 14.82
CA THR A 66 -4.00 3.39 15.03
C THR A 66 -3.27 3.12 13.70
N ILE A 67 -3.83 2.29 12.81
CA ILE A 67 -3.21 1.95 11.51
C ILE A 67 -2.99 3.20 10.64
N LYS A 68 -3.91 4.18 10.68
CA LYS A 68 -3.77 5.43 9.90
C LYS A 68 -2.56 6.28 10.28
N HIS A 69 -2.07 6.19 11.52
CA HIS A 69 -0.98 7.03 12.01
C HIS A 69 0.36 6.31 12.06
N ILE A 70 0.38 4.97 11.98
CA ILE A 70 1.62 4.20 12.03
C ILE A 70 2.28 4.20 10.66
N HIS A 71 3.47 4.80 10.59
CA HIS A 71 4.32 4.80 9.41
C HIS A 71 5.72 4.30 9.76
N ILE A 72 6.04 3.08 9.32
CA ILE A 72 7.37 2.50 9.47
C ILE A 72 8.21 2.95 8.27
N LEU A 73 9.23 3.76 8.53
CA LEU A 73 10.14 4.26 7.50
C LEU A 73 11.37 3.36 7.39
N ALA A 74 11.92 3.24 6.19
CA ALA A 74 13.11 2.42 5.92
C ALA A 74 14.38 2.87 6.67
N GLY A 75 14.40 4.09 7.22
CA GLY A 75 15.56 4.63 7.94
C GLY A 75 15.32 6.02 8.52
N ARG A 76 16.26 6.48 9.35
CA ARG A 76 16.22 7.83 9.96
C ARG A 76 16.33 8.93 8.90
N ASP A 77 17.07 8.70 7.83
CA ASP A 77 17.25 9.61 6.71
C ASP A 77 15.92 9.95 6.02
N LYS A 78 15.00 8.97 5.92
CA LYS A 78 13.69 9.16 5.30
C LYS A 78 12.75 10.07 6.09
N ARG A 79 12.97 10.24 7.40
CA ARG A 79 12.15 11.14 8.24
C ARG A 79 12.14 12.56 7.72
N LYS A 80 13.27 13.03 7.18
CA LYS A 80 13.42 14.40 6.65
C LYS A 80 12.49 14.69 5.48
N ILE A 81 12.13 13.67 4.70
CA ILE A 81 11.31 13.82 3.48
C ILE A 81 9.91 13.21 3.61
N ALA A 82 9.67 12.37 4.61
CA ALA A 82 8.43 11.60 4.76
C ALA A 82 7.18 12.50 4.81
N HIS A 83 7.30 13.70 5.38
CA HIS A 83 6.18 14.64 5.48
C HIS A 83 5.63 15.07 4.12
N ASN A 84 6.44 15.07 3.07
CA ASN A 84 6.00 15.42 1.72
C ASN A 84 5.13 14.35 1.06
N TYR A 85 5.05 13.15 1.63
CA TYR A 85 4.43 11.98 0.99
C TYR A 85 3.37 11.29 1.83
N ILE A 86 3.47 11.36 3.16
CA ILE A 86 2.67 10.54 4.08
C ILE A 86 1.58 11.37 4.76
N PHE A 87 1.88 12.60 5.14
CA PHE A 87 0.91 13.50 5.73
C PHE A 87 0.20 14.24 4.60
N LEU A 88 -1.07 13.91 4.37
CA LEU A 88 -1.96 14.82 3.68
C LEU A 88 -2.31 15.89 4.72
N ASN A 89 -1.79 17.11 4.55
CA ASN A 89 -2.37 18.24 5.25
C ASN A 89 -3.85 18.30 4.83
N GLU A 90 -4.75 18.35 5.82
CA GLU A 90 -6.16 18.66 5.61
C GLU A 90 -6.31 20.05 4.98
#